data_AF-A0A3S0VZ96-F1
#
_entry.id   AF-A0A3S0VZ96-F1
#
_cell.length_a   1.000
_cell.length_b   1.000
_cell.length_c   1.000
_cell.angle_alpha   90.00
_cell.angle_beta   90.00
_cell.angle_gamma   90.00
#
_symmetry.space_group_name_H-M   'P 1'
#
loop_
_entity.id
_entity.type
_entity.pdbx_description
1 polymer ?
#
loop_
_entity_poly.entity_id
_entity_poly.type
_entity_poly.pdbx_seq_one_letter_code
_entity_poly.pdbx_strand_id
1 'polypeptide(L)'
;MSNVSEFDDGSSSRKKKKSAIPKCKGCVCEALTQLANQKAESGQLKRLFIVNKGTSSPLSLDGTGNPTVFTLVGFDSETGCFEFSYEDDMNSTTPYVSATGSFIAGGHSIAGITILPNDFI
;
A
#
# COMPACT_ATOMS: atom_id res chain seq x y z
N MET A 1 21.15 -31.54 4.66
CA MET A 1 21.69 -30.21 4.99
C MET A 1 21.53 -29.33 3.77
N SER A 2 20.68 -28.31 3.90
CA SER A 2 20.55 -27.08 3.10
C SER A 2 20.47 -27.19 1.58
N ASN A 3 19.23 -27.30 1.06
CA ASN A 3 18.92 -26.88 -0.31
C ASN A 3 18.87 -25.33 -0.32
N VAL A 4 19.74 -24.72 -1.12
CA VAL A 4 19.65 -23.30 -1.48
C VAL A 4 18.66 -23.20 -2.63
N SER A 5 17.52 -22.55 -2.40
CA SER A 5 16.59 -22.21 -3.46
C SER A 5 17.07 -20.92 -4.12
N GLU A 6 17.55 -21.07 -5.33
CA GLU A 6 17.88 -20.02 -6.29
C GLU A 6 16.68 -19.06 -6.47
N PHE A 7 16.90 -17.76 -6.31
CA PHE A 7 15.92 -16.74 -6.65
C PHE A 7 15.97 -16.47 -8.14
N ASP A 8 14.83 -16.65 -8.81
CA ASP A 8 14.66 -16.48 -10.25
C ASP A 8 14.57 -14.98 -10.61
N ASP A 9 15.71 -14.39 -10.94
CA ASP A 9 15.86 -13.00 -11.41
C ASP A 9 15.65 -12.96 -12.95
N GLY A 10 14.43 -13.26 -13.38
CA GLY A 10 14.05 -13.36 -14.78
C GLY A 10 13.68 -12.01 -15.41
N SER A 11 14.66 -11.13 -15.64
CA SER A 11 14.47 -9.91 -16.45
C SER A 11 14.89 -10.12 -17.91
N SER A 12 13.92 -10.30 -18.83
CA SER A 12 14.09 -9.94 -20.26
C SER A 12 12.78 -10.01 -21.08
N SER A 13 12.38 -8.89 -21.70
CA SER A 13 11.95 -8.78 -23.12
C SER A 13 10.78 -7.79 -23.42
N ARG A 14 11.15 -6.74 -24.16
CA ARG A 14 10.45 -5.93 -25.18
C ARG A 14 8.91 -6.03 -25.39
N LYS A 15 8.26 -4.86 -25.22
CA LYS A 15 7.09 -4.25 -25.91
C LYS A 15 6.01 -5.17 -26.56
N LYS A 16 4.80 -5.18 -25.97
CA LYS A 16 3.50 -5.08 -26.66
C LYS A 16 2.49 -4.35 -25.77
N LYS A 17 1.87 -3.28 -26.31
CA LYS A 17 0.66 -2.62 -25.78
C LYS A 17 -0.46 -3.67 -25.68
N LYS A 18 -0.75 -4.11 -24.46
CA LYS A 18 -2.01 -4.73 -24.05
C LYS A 18 -2.28 -4.16 -22.66
N SER A 19 -3.51 -3.71 -22.42
CA SER A 19 -4.00 -3.42 -21.08
C SER A 19 -3.66 -4.62 -20.20
N ALA A 20 -2.56 -4.49 -19.45
CA ALA A 20 -2.06 -5.54 -18.60
C ALA A 20 -2.85 -5.40 -17.32
N ILE A 21 -4.00 -6.05 -17.26
CA ILE A 21 -4.58 -6.41 -15.96
C ILE A 21 -3.45 -7.21 -15.28
N PRO A 22 -2.83 -6.70 -14.22
CA PRO A 22 -1.68 -7.37 -13.63
C PRO A 22 -2.13 -8.74 -13.15
N LYS A 23 -1.24 -9.74 -13.23
CA LYS A 23 -1.46 -11.15 -12.82
C LYS A 23 -1.63 -11.29 -11.29
N CYS A 24 -2.39 -10.39 -10.70
CA CYS A 24 -2.59 -10.18 -9.29
C CYS A 24 -3.93 -10.78 -8.87
N LYS A 25 -4.16 -12.06 -9.16
CA LYS A 25 -5.26 -12.81 -8.55
C LYS A 25 -4.76 -13.48 -7.28
N GLY A 26 -5.45 -13.30 -6.17
CA GLY A 26 -5.16 -13.85 -4.84
C GLY A 26 -4.05 -13.14 -4.06
N CYS A 27 -3.55 -11.98 -4.52
CA CYS A 27 -2.49 -11.24 -3.82
C CYS A 27 -2.99 -9.90 -3.27
N VAL A 28 -2.18 -9.25 -2.43
CA VAL A 28 -2.48 -7.94 -1.84
C VAL A 28 -2.89 -6.89 -2.87
N CYS A 29 -2.31 -6.93 -4.08
CA CYS A 29 -2.68 -6.01 -5.14
C CYS A 29 -4.17 -6.16 -5.52
N GLU A 30 -4.72 -7.37 -5.52
CA GLU A 30 -6.15 -7.58 -5.77
C GLU A 30 -7.00 -6.91 -4.71
N ALA A 31 -6.64 -7.10 -3.44
CA ALA A 31 -7.37 -6.52 -2.32
C ALA A 31 -7.33 -4.98 -2.37
N LEU A 32 -6.17 -4.40 -2.67
CA LEU A 32 -6.02 -2.96 -2.84
C LEU A 32 -6.78 -2.43 -4.06
N THR A 33 -6.77 -3.14 -5.19
CA THR A 33 -7.58 -2.76 -6.36
C THR A 33 -9.08 -2.84 -6.06
N GLN A 34 -9.53 -3.85 -5.33
CA GLN A 34 -10.93 -3.95 -4.89
C GLN A 34 -11.30 -2.78 -3.97
N LEU A 35 -10.43 -2.39 -3.04
CA LEU A 35 -10.64 -1.22 -2.18
C LEU A 35 -10.68 0.10 -2.98
N ALA A 36 -9.81 0.26 -3.98
CA ALA A 36 -9.83 1.42 -4.87
C ALA A 36 -11.14 1.52 -5.66
N ASN A 37 -11.66 0.39 -6.13
CA ASN A 37 -12.93 0.33 -6.85
C ASN A 37 -14.12 0.58 -5.91
N GLN A 38 -14.10 0.04 -4.68
CA GLN A 38 -15.14 0.29 -3.68
C GLN A 38 -15.23 1.77 -3.29
N LYS A 39 -14.09 2.47 -3.23
CA LYS A 39 -14.07 3.93 -3.04
C LYS A 39 -14.81 4.66 -4.16
N ALA A 40 -14.66 4.21 -5.41
CA ALA A 40 -15.35 4.80 -6.55
C ALA A 40 -16.88 4.60 -6.49
N GLU A 41 -17.35 3.47 -5.96
CA GLU A 41 -18.79 3.16 -5.87
C GLU A 41 -19.47 3.72 -4.62
N SER A 42 -18.83 3.61 -3.46
CA SER A 42 -19.43 3.96 -2.15
C SER A 42 -19.04 5.33 -1.63
N GLY A 43 -18.01 5.98 -2.22
CA GLY A 43 -17.42 7.21 -1.72
C GLY A 43 -16.71 7.08 -0.36
N GLN A 44 -16.72 5.90 0.28
CA GLN A 44 -16.09 5.69 1.57
C GLN A 44 -14.60 5.42 1.41
N LEU A 45 -13.80 6.28 2.01
CA LEU A 45 -12.38 6.06 2.22
C LEU A 45 -12.21 5.00 3.32
N LYS A 46 -11.48 3.93 3.00
CA LYS A 46 -11.11 2.91 3.99
C LYS A 46 -9.73 3.23 4.54
N ARG A 47 -9.65 3.24 5.88
CA ARG A 47 -8.39 3.35 6.62
C ARG A 47 -7.77 1.97 6.75
N LEU A 48 -6.46 1.87 6.61
CA LEU A 48 -5.75 0.59 6.66
C LEU A 48 -4.34 0.74 7.22
N PHE A 49 -3.81 -0.37 7.71
CA PHE A 49 -2.38 -0.55 7.97
C PHE A 49 -1.73 -1.32 6.82
N ILE A 50 -0.48 -1.01 6.53
CA ILE A 50 0.34 -1.67 5.52
C ILE A 50 1.39 -2.53 6.23
N VAL A 51 1.58 -3.77 5.80
CA VAL A 51 2.68 -4.63 6.23
C VAL A 51 3.61 -4.85 5.05
N ASN A 52 4.86 -4.43 5.18
CA ASN A 52 5.86 -4.60 4.12
C ASN A 52 6.38 -6.04 4.07
N LYS A 53 6.86 -6.46 2.89
CA LYS A 53 7.58 -7.74 2.78
C LYS A 53 8.82 -7.75 3.64
N GLY A 54 9.07 -8.90 4.27
CA GLY A 54 10.19 -9.07 5.20
C GLY A 54 9.90 -8.55 6.61
N THR A 55 8.73 -7.96 6.87
CA THR A 55 8.31 -7.54 8.22
C THR A 55 7.08 -8.32 8.67
N SER A 56 6.94 -8.49 9.99
CA SER A 56 5.72 -9.03 10.63
C SER A 56 4.86 -7.94 11.26
N SER A 57 5.40 -6.72 11.38
CA SER A 57 4.73 -5.58 12.00
C SER A 57 4.24 -4.58 10.96
N PRO A 58 3.12 -3.89 11.22
CA PRO A 58 2.68 -2.76 10.41
C PRO A 58 3.74 -1.67 10.27
N LEU A 59 3.70 -0.95 9.15
CA LEU A 59 4.58 0.16 8.82
C LEU A 59 4.32 1.36 9.74
N SER A 60 5.40 1.89 10.33
CA SER A 60 5.45 3.14 11.10
C SER A 60 6.40 4.09 10.35
N LEU A 61 5.88 5.23 9.88
CA LEU A 61 6.66 6.24 9.16
C LEU A 61 7.31 7.28 10.07
N ASP A 62 6.78 7.45 11.27
CA ASP A 62 7.23 8.42 12.28
C ASP A 62 8.38 7.89 13.15
N GLY A 63 8.75 6.61 13.00
CA GLY A 63 9.81 5.97 13.77
C GLY A 63 9.46 5.70 15.24
N THR A 64 8.22 5.96 15.66
CA THR A 64 7.77 5.72 17.04
C THR A 64 7.45 4.25 17.32
N GLY A 65 7.32 3.45 16.25
CA GLY A 65 6.87 2.07 16.32
C GLY A 65 5.35 1.91 16.32
N ASN A 66 4.60 3.02 16.34
CA ASN A 66 3.15 3.00 16.19
C ASN A 66 2.77 2.86 14.70
N PRO A 67 1.86 1.94 14.34
CA PRO A 67 1.40 1.79 12.95
C PRO A 67 0.84 3.09 12.37
N THR A 68 1.35 3.52 11.22
CA THR A 68 0.80 4.65 10.48
C THR A 68 -0.52 4.26 9.83
N VAL A 69 -1.56 5.07 10.03
CA VAL A 69 -2.87 4.89 9.41
C VAL A 69 -2.83 5.46 8.00
N PHE A 70 -3.09 4.61 7.01
CA PHE A 70 -3.12 5.00 5.61
C PHE A 70 -4.55 5.04 5.07
N THR A 71 -4.75 5.92 4.09
CA THR A 71 -5.94 5.94 3.26
C THR A 71 -5.54 5.71 1.82
N LEU A 72 -6.21 4.78 1.12
CA LEU A 72 -5.92 4.52 -0.28
C LEU A 72 -6.45 5.65 -1.17
N VAL A 73 -5.53 6.34 -1.86
CA VAL A 73 -5.85 7.45 -2.74
C VAL A 73 -6.12 6.94 -4.15
N GLY A 74 -5.20 6.14 -4.69
CA GLY A 74 -5.26 5.68 -6.07
C GLY A 74 -4.35 4.49 -6.37
N PHE A 75 -4.52 3.98 -7.58
CA PHE A 75 -3.72 2.88 -8.13
C PHE A 75 -3.36 3.21 -9.59
N ASP A 76 -2.08 3.10 -9.91
CA ASP A 76 -1.60 3.21 -11.27
C ASP A 76 -1.34 1.80 -11.83
N SER A 77 -2.19 1.41 -12.79
CA SER A 77 -2.11 0.10 -13.43
C SER A 77 -0.90 -0.07 -14.36
N GLU A 78 -0.30 1.03 -14.84
CA GLU A 78 0.88 0.95 -15.71
C GLU A 78 2.13 0.63 -14.91
N THR A 79 2.24 1.21 -13.70
CA THR A 79 3.40 1.04 -12.82
C THR A 79 3.20 -0.05 -11.76
N GLY A 80 1.95 -0.42 -11.45
CA GLY A 80 1.62 -1.34 -10.36
C GLY A 80 1.81 -0.70 -8.97
N CYS A 81 1.84 0.63 -8.91
CA CYS A 81 2.04 1.41 -7.69
C CYS A 81 0.71 1.84 -7.09
N PHE A 82 0.67 1.85 -5.76
CA PHE A 82 -0.43 2.36 -4.96
C PHE A 82 -0.01 3.65 -4.28
N GLU A 83 -0.91 4.63 -4.31
CA GLU A 83 -0.75 5.90 -3.62
C GLU A 83 -1.62 5.90 -2.36
N PHE A 84 -0.99 6.17 -1.23
CA PHE A 84 -1.63 6.27 0.07
C PHE A 84 -1.42 7.65 0.65
N SER A 85 -2.45 8.23 1.26
CA SER A 85 -2.31 9.42 2.09
C SER A 85 -2.28 9.03 3.56
N TYR A 86 -1.53 9.78 4.36
CA TYR A 86 -1.52 9.64 5.82
C TYR A 86 -1.45 11.02 6.46
N GLU A 87 -1.89 11.11 7.70
CA GLU A 87 -1.69 12.31 8.52
C GLU A 87 -0.38 12.19 9.25
N ASP A 88 0.43 13.24 9.15
CA ASP A 88 1.68 13.40 9.86
C ASP A 88 1.51 14.52 10.88
N ASP A 89 1.59 14.12 12.15
CA ASP A 89 1.65 15.04 13.26
C ASP A 89 3.08 15.57 13.33
N MET A 90 3.31 16.71 12.68
CA MET A 90 4.58 17.45 12.75
C MET A 90 4.76 17.98 14.18
N ASN A 91 5.20 17.10 15.08
CA ASN A 91 5.23 17.29 16.52
C ASN A 91 6.33 18.26 17.00
N SER A 92 6.69 19.24 16.17
CA SER A 92 7.83 20.15 16.39
C SER A 92 7.61 21.58 15.88
N THR A 93 6.41 21.92 15.39
CA THR A 93 6.05 23.28 14.99
C THR A 93 4.97 23.86 15.92
N THR A 94 5.16 25.11 16.35
CA THR A 94 4.11 25.94 16.96
C THR A 94 3.69 27.03 15.96
N PRO A 95 2.40 27.15 15.63
CA PRO A 95 1.27 26.33 16.10
C PRO A 95 1.36 24.89 15.59
N TYR A 96 0.68 23.98 16.27
CA TYR A 96 0.56 22.58 15.85
C TYR A 96 -0.10 22.52 14.48
N VAL A 97 0.59 21.95 13.50
CA VAL A 97 0.05 21.77 12.14
C VAL A 97 0.13 20.30 11.80
N SER A 98 -1.02 19.67 11.54
CA SER A 98 -1.05 18.37 10.88
C SER A 98 -0.78 18.56 9.39
N ALA A 99 0.10 17.74 8.83
CA ALA A 99 0.40 17.73 7.41
C ALA A 99 -0.15 16.43 6.79
N THR A 100 -0.75 16.52 5.60
CA THR A 100 -1.09 15.32 4.83
C THR A 100 0.12 14.87 4.03
N GLY A 101 0.68 13.72 4.39
CA GLY A 101 1.75 13.06 3.66
C GLY A 101 1.21 12.15 2.56
N SER A 102 2.07 11.86 1.57
CA SER A 102 1.81 10.86 0.52
C SER A 102 2.88 9.77 0.55
N PHE A 103 2.44 8.52 0.58
CA PHE A 103 3.28 7.33 0.56
C PHE A 103 2.98 6.52 -0.70
N ILE A 104 4.00 6.26 -1.52
CA ILE A 104 3.87 5.52 -2.77
C ILE A 104 4.61 4.19 -2.62
N ALA A 105 3.91 3.09 -2.85
CA ALA A 105 4.49 1.75 -2.77
C ALA A 105 4.10 0.88 -3.95
N GLY A 106 5.07 0.15 -4.49
CA GLY A 106 4.81 -0.91 -5.46
C GLY A 106 4.06 -2.06 -4.79
N GLY A 107 3.04 -2.61 -5.45
CA GLY A 107 2.25 -3.72 -4.91
C GLY A 107 3.08 -4.96 -4.55
N HIS A 108 4.23 -5.14 -5.20
CA HIS A 108 5.16 -6.23 -4.88
C HIS A 108 5.92 -6.04 -3.56
N SER A 109 5.95 -4.84 -2.98
CA SER A 109 6.64 -4.55 -1.72
C SER A 109 5.76 -4.77 -0.50
N ILE A 110 4.44 -4.89 -0.70
CA ILE A 110 3.46 -5.06 0.36
C ILE A 110 3.17 -6.56 0.54
N ALA A 111 3.28 -7.04 1.78
CA ALA A 111 2.97 -8.42 2.17
C ALA A 111 1.51 -8.57 2.61
N GLY A 112 0.96 -7.56 3.27
CA GLY A 112 -0.37 -7.60 3.84
C GLY A 112 -0.95 -6.23 4.08
N ILE A 113 -2.27 -6.18 4.27
CA ILE A 113 -3.01 -5.01 4.71
C ILE A 113 -3.97 -5.40 5.84
N THR A 114 -4.20 -4.50 6.78
CA THR A 114 -5.23 -4.65 7.81
C THR A 114 -6.22 -3.52 7.67
N ILE A 115 -7.47 -3.83 7.35
CA ILE A 115 -8.53 -2.81 7.22
C ILE A 115 -9.00 -2.41 8.62
N LEU A 116 -9.01 -1.11 8.88
CA LEU A 116 -9.55 -0.57 10.11
C LEU A 116 -11.06 -0.40 9.98
N PRO A 117 -11.84 -0.65 11.05
CA PRO A 117 -13.24 -0.28 11.05
C PRO A 117 -13.36 1.21 10.75
N ASN A 118 -14.30 1.56 9.87
CA ASN A 118 -14.81 2.92 9.83
C ASN A 118 -15.58 3.06 11.15
N ASP A 119 -15.07 3.84 12.09
CA ASP A 119 -15.77 4.08 13.35
C ASP A 119 -17.20 4.50 13.01
N PHE A 120 -18.17 3.72 13.46
CA PHE A 120 -19.58 4.11 13.44
C PHE A 120 -19.70 5.27 14.43
N ILE A 121 -19.87 6.48 13.91
CA ILE A 121 -20.45 7.62 14.62
C ILE A 121 -21.84 7.85 14.03
#